data_AF-A0A4Y7RBZ6-F1
#
_entry.id   AF-A0A4Y7RBZ6-F1
#
_cell.length_a   1.000
_cell.length_b   1.000
_cell.length_c   1.000
_cell.angle_alpha   90.00
_cell.angle_beta   90.00
_cell.angle_gamma   90.00
#
_symmetry.space_group_name_H-M   'P 1'
#
loop_
_entity.id
_entity.type
_entity.pdbx_description
1 polymer ?
#
loop_
_entity_poly.entity_id
_entity_poly.type
_entity_poly.pdbx_seq_one_letter_code
_entity_poly.pdbx_strand_id
1 'polypeptide(L)' 'MAITTTLRMSFRNQAGKTVSISLDNPKAGLTSAAVEAAMDLMIAKNIFTTSGGDLVSKYDAKLISTDTTDLYNPPA' A
#
# COMPACT_ATOMS: atom_id res chain seq x y z
N MET A 1 -23.08 -1.47 -4.67
CA MET A 1 -21.77 -0.93 -5.09
C MET A 1 -20.90 -0.85 -3.86
N ALA A 2 -19.87 -1.69 -3.78
CA ALA A 2 -18.84 -1.56 -2.76
C ALA A 2 -17.58 -1.06 -3.46
N ILE A 3 -17.11 0.13 -3.06
CA ILE A 3 -15.83 0.67 -3.54
C ILE A 3 -14.82 0.32 -2.46
N THR A 4 -13.96 -0.67 -2.72
CA THR A 4 -12.85 -0.99 -1.82
C THR A 4 -11.58 -0.37 -2.38
N THR A 5 -10.98 0.52 -1.59
CA THR A 5 -9.70 1.12 -1.94
C THR A 5 -8.61 0.45 -1.12
N THR A 6 -7.54 0.01 -1.79
CA THR A 6 -6.35 -0.57 -1.17
C THR A 6 -5.13 0.19 -1.67
N LEU A 7 -4.36 0.75 -0.75
CA LEU A 7 -3.08 1.38 -1.06
C LEU A 7 -1.98 0.33 -0.96
N ARG A 8 -1.35 0.02 -2.09
CA ARG A 8 -0.22 -0.90 -2.16
C ARG A 8 1.07 -0.12 -2.34
N MET A 9 1.96 -0.23 -1.36
CA MET A 9 3.26 0.43 -1.31
C MET A 9 4.35 -0.63 -1.39
N SER A 10 5.26 -0.48 -2.34
CA SER A 10 6.42 -1.33 -2.52
C SER A 10 7.69 -0.57 -2.15
N PHE A 11 8.57 -1.24 -1.42
CA PHE A 11 9.82 -0.71 -0.92
C PHE A 11 10.94 -1.68 -1.25
N ARG A 12 12.17 -1.17 -1.26
CA ARG A 12 13.38 -1.98 -1.36
C ARG A 12 14.09 -1.98 -0.02
N ASN A 13 14.56 -3.14 0.40
CA ASN A 13 15.32 -3.29 1.64
C ASN A 13 16.84 -3.33 1.38
N GLN A 14 17.63 -3.29 2.45
CA GLN A 14 19.10 -3.33 2.39
C GLN A 14 19.64 -4.53 1.62
N ALA A 15 18.97 -5.69 1.70
CA ALA A 15 19.35 -6.88 0.94
C ALA A 15 18.93 -6.83 -0.55
N GLY A 16 18.38 -5.72 -1.04
CA GLY A 16 17.93 -5.54 -2.42
C GLY A 16 16.63 -6.26 -2.76
N LYS A 17 15.92 -6.81 -1.76
CA LYS A 17 14.60 -7.45 -1.94
C LYS A 17 13.49 -6.41 -1.92
N THR A 18 12.44 -6.68 -2.69
CA THR A 18 11.24 -5.85 -2.73
C THR A 18 10.23 -6.32 -1.67
N VAL A 19 9.76 -5.40 -0.84
CA VAL A 19 8.76 -5.61 0.20
C VAL A 19 7.51 -4.85 -0.19
N SER A 20 6.37 -5.53 -0.21
CA SER A 20 5.08 -4.91 -0.53
C SER A 20 4.23 -4.83 0.74
N ILE A 21 3.79 -3.63 1.08
CA ILE A 21 2.86 -3.34 2.17
C ILE A 21 1.54 -2.91 1.53
N SER A 22 0.47 -3.64 1.82
CA SER A 22 -0.90 -3.30 1.43
C SER A 22 -1.65 -2.74 2.63
N LEU A 23 -2.27 -1.59 2.45
CA LEU A 23 -3.13 -0.93 3.43
C LEU A 23 -4.55 -0.86 2.88
N ASP A 24 -5.44 -1.59 3.52
CA ASP A 24 -6.87 -1.57 3.19
C ASP A 24 -7.54 -0.35 3.83
N ASN A 25 -8.50 0.25 3.13
CA ASN A 25 -9.18 1.49 3.51
C ASN A 25 -8.19 2.64 3.83
N PRO A 26 -7.35 3.02 2.85
CA PRO A 26 -6.43 4.12 3.04
C PRO A 26 -7.23 5.44 3.16
N LYS A 27 -6.68 6.42 3.89
CA LYS A 27 -7.38 7.67 4.22
C LYS A 27 -7.94 8.35 2.95
N ALA A 28 -9.19 8.84 3.02
CA ALA A 28 -9.80 9.56 1.90
C ALA A 28 -9.00 10.84 1.59
N GLY A 29 -8.76 11.12 0.30
CA GLY A 29 -8.00 12.29 -0.16
C GLY A 29 -6.48 12.12 -0.14
N LEU A 30 -5.97 10.88 -0.17
CA LEU A 30 -4.54 10.63 -0.34
C LEU A 30 -4.06 11.14 -1.69
N THR A 31 -3.12 12.08 -1.65
CA THR A 31 -2.38 12.55 -2.82
C THR A 31 -1.07 11.77 -2.94
N SER A 32 -0.46 11.80 -4.12
CA SER A 32 0.89 11.23 -4.33
C SER A 32 1.89 11.72 -3.28
N ALA A 33 1.87 13.03 -2.97
CA ALA A 33 2.73 13.63 -1.95
C ALA A 33 2.49 13.06 -0.55
N ALA A 34 1.24 12.81 -0.16
CA ALA A 34 0.93 12.21 1.14
C ALA A 34 1.42 10.75 1.24
N VAL A 35 1.29 9.99 0.14
CA VAL A 35 1.82 8.62 0.06
C VAL A 35 3.34 8.62 0.13
N GLU A 36 4.01 9.51 -0.60
CA GLU A 36 5.47 9.66 -0.54
C GLU A 36 5.95 10.05 0.85
N ALA A 37 5.29 11.00 1.51
CA ALA A 37 5.62 11.40 2.87
C ALA A 37 5.43 10.24 3.87
N ALA A 38 4.37 9.44 3.70
CA ALA A 38 4.18 8.24 4.50
C ALA A 38 5.29 7.20 4.25
N MET A 39 5.66 6.97 2.99
CA MET A 39 6.76 6.08 2.61
C MET A 39 8.08 6.53 3.22
N ASP A 40 8.40 7.82 3.15
CA ASP A 40 9.62 8.39 3.72
C ASP A 40 9.60 8.29 5.25
N LEU A 41 8.46 8.51 5.89
CA LEU A 41 8.28 8.28 7.34
C LEU A 41 8.50 6.81 7.71
N MET A 42 8.00 5.86 6.92
CA MET A 42 8.18 4.42 7.18
C MET A 42 9.65 4.01 7.08
N ILE A 43 10.38 4.55 6.10
CA ILE A 43 11.83 4.36 5.93
C ILE A 43 12.59 5.02 7.10
N ALA A 44 12.28 6.29 7.40
CA ALA A 44 12.96 7.06 8.45
C ALA A 44 12.71 6.50 9.86
N LYS A 45 11.49 6.03 10.12
CA LYS A 45 11.13 5.35 11.37
C LYS A 45 11.81 4.00 11.47
N ASN A 46 12.13 3.37 10.33
CA ASN A 46 12.74 2.05 10.25
C ASN A 46 12.04 1.00 11.16
N ILE A 47 10.72 1.14 11.27
CA ILE A 47 9.87 0.34 12.17
C ILE A 47 9.44 -0.99 11.53
N PHE A 48 9.74 -1.17 10.23
CA PHE A 48 9.42 -2.38 9.50
C PHE A 48 10.68 -3.22 9.30
N THR A 49 10.89 -4.17 10.21
CA THR A 49 11.92 -5.20 10.05
C THR A 49 11.47 -6.21 9.01
N THR A 50 12.23 -6.32 7.92
CA THR A 50 11.96 -7.30 6.86
C THR A 50 13.03 -8.39 6.88
N SER A 51 12.75 -9.51 6.23
CA SER A 51 13.71 -10.63 6.15
C SER A 51 15.04 -10.28 5.46
N GLY A 52 15.13 -9.12 4.81
CA GLY A 52 16.35 -8.59 4.20
C GLY A 52 16.84 -7.28 4.83
N GLY A 53 16.49 -7.04 6.10
CA GLY A 53 16.89 -5.86 6.85
C GLY A 53 15.94 -4.67 6.65
N ASP A 54 16.50 -3.48 6.80
CA ASP A 54 15.76 -2.23 6.85
C ASP A 54 15.27 -1.78 5.48
N LEU A 55 14.19 -1.01 5.46
CA LEU A 55 13.71 -0.35 4.23
C LEU A 55 14.69 0.78 3.86
N VAL A 56 15.26 0.74 2.66
CA VAL A 56 16.24 1.74 2.18
C VAL A 56 15.68 2.68 1.14
N SER A 57 14.71 2.23 0.34
CA SER A 57 14.13 3.07 -0.70
C SER A 57 12.68 2.73 -1.00
N LYS A 58 11.94 3.75 -1.46
CA LYS A 58 10.61 3.60 -2.05
C LYS A 58 10.76 3.04 -3.47
N TYR A 59 10.00 2.00 -3.79
CA TYR A 59 10.05 1.33 -5.09
C TYR A 59 8.86 1.71 -5.96
N ASP A 60 7.65 1.58 -5.43
CA ASP A 60 6.42 1.84 -6.19
C ASP A 60 5.24 2.09 -5.24
N ALA A 61 4.28 2.92 -5.62
CA ALA A 61 3.06 3.18 -4.85
C ALA A 61 1.85 3.15 -5.78
N LYS A 62 0.87 2.31 -5.47
CA LYS A 62 -0.34 2.15 -6.29
C LYS A 62 -1.57 2.21 -5.42
N LEU A 63 -2.48 3.11 -5.76
CA LEU A 63 -3.83 3.13 -5.20
C LEU A 63 -4.70 2.25 -6.09
N ILE A 64 -5.20 1.15 -5.54
CA ILE A 64 -6.08 0.22 -6.23
C ILE A 64 -7.49 0.52 -5.74
N SER A 65 -8.35 1.02 -6.64
CA SER A 65 -9.78 1.20 -6.37
C SER A 65 -10.51 0.07 -7.08
N THR A 66 -11.23 -0.76 -6.31
CA THR A 66 -12.02 -1.87 -6.83
C THR A 66 -13.48 -1.52 -6.69
N ASP A 67 -14.15 -1.36 -7.83
CA ASP A 67 -15.59 -1.14 -7.90
C ASP A 67 -16.29 -2.49 -8.08
N THR A 68 -16.88 -3.01 -7.01
CA THR A 68 -17.68 -4.24 -7.08
C THR A 68 -19.15 -3.89 -7.28
N THR A 69 -19.69 -4.32 -8.42
CA THR A 69 -21.12 -4.27 -8.73
C THR A 69 -21.66 -5.69 -8.74
N ASP A 70 -22.49 -6.03 -7.74
CA ASP A 70 -23.23 -7.29 -7.74
C ASP A 70 -24.29 -7.25 -8.84
N LEU A 71 -24.08 -8.07 -9.87
CA LEU A 71 -25.00 -8.20 -11.01
C LEU A 71 -26.03 -9.32 -10.81
N TYR A 72 -25.84 -10.19 -9.82
CA TYR A 72 -26.73 -11.30 -9.55
C TYR A 72 -26.65 -11.72 -8.08
N ASN A 73 -27.78 -11.68 -7.39
CA ASN A 73 -27.95 -12.28 -6.07
C ASN A 73 -28.82 -13.53 -6.22
N PRO A 74 -28.28 -14.75 -6.01
CA PRO A 74 -29.11 -15.96 -6.08
C PRO A 74 -30.20 -15.91 -5.00
N PRO A 75 -31.44 -16.33 -5.31
CA PRO A 75 -32.48 -16.46 -4.31
C PRO A 75 -32.11 -17.54 -3.29
N ALA A 76 -32.42 -17.27 -2.02
CA ALA A 76 -32.18 -18.17 -0.87
C ALA A 76 -33.02 -19.45 -0.94
#